data_AF-A0A7L5FL67-F1
#
_entry.id   AF-A0A7L5FL67-F1
#
_cell.length_a   1.000
_cell.length_b   1.000
_cell.length_c   1.000
_cell.angle_alpha   90.00
_cell.angle_beta   90.00
_cell.angle_gamma   90.00
#
_symmetry.space_group_name_H-M   'P 1'
#
loop_
_entity.id
_entity.type
_entity.pdbx_description
1 polymer ?
#
loop_
_entity_poly.entity_id
_entity_poly.type
_entity_poly.pdbx_seq_one_letter_code
_entity_poly.pdbx_strand_id
1 'polypeptide(L)'
;MKNLKLSFLILVFANLPTLHAQSDFEVRITQTAYVEDYNNLAEYIGNENVTIHQNKIGFSKRLGNKMVLLFNFTADRVRNSDGRTYYNVKRKGHVVFADVNRVYENGERIILEMNSNGYSNQVQVPGENWTEIITNRSDFSITVKDDIKRKEVLRIMNYLRRYPVYRVKN
;
A
#
# COMPACT_ATOMS: atom_id res chain seq x y z
N MET A 1 -52.62 -49.28 26.53
CA MET A 1 -51.86 -48.02 26.70
C MET A 1 -50.38 -48.32 26.52
N LYS A 2 -49.77 -47.88 25.40
CA LYS A 2 -48.33 -48.01 25.13
C LYS A 2 -47.78 -46.60 24.90
N ASN A 3 -46.74 -46.26 25.67
CA ASN A 3 -46.14 -44.93 25.78
C ASN A 3 -45.44 -44.50 24.48
N LEU A 4 -45.72 -43.26 24.06
CA LEU A 4 -45.00 -42.50 23.04
C LEU A 4 -43.61 -42.14 23.58
N LYS A 5 -42.53 -42.52 22.87
CA LYS A 5 -41.19 -41.96 23.10
C LYS A 5 -41.06 -40.66 22.30
N LEU A 6 -40.98 -39.53 23.01
CA LEU A 6 -40.65 -38.23 22.45
C LEU A 6 -39.12 -38.10 22.40
N SER A 7 -38.53 -38.26 21.23
CA SER A 7 -37.09 -38.02 21.04
C SER A 7 -36.85 -36.53 20.80
N PHE A 8 -36.27 -35.85 21.79
CA PHE A 8 -35.73 -34.50 21.65
C PHE A 8 -34.52 -34.53 20.70
N LEU A 9 -34.69 -33.99 19.50
CA LEU A 9 -33.60 -33.67 18.60
C LEU A 9 -33.00 -32.32 19.04
N ILE A 10 -31.89 -32.35 19.76
CA ILE A 10 -31.10 -31.15 20.05
C ILE A 10 -30.38 -30.77 18.75
N LEU A 11 -30.89 -29.75 18.05
CA LEU A 11 -30.12 -29.09 16.99
C LEU A 11 -28.96 -28.34 17.65
N VAL A 12 -27.76 -28.91 17.54
CA VAL A 12 -26.52 -28.18 17.78
C VAL A 12 -26.31 -27.27 16.58
N PHE A 13 -26.58 -25.98 16.74
CA PHE A 13 -26.13 -24.97 15.79
C PHE A 13 -24.60 -24.94 15.82
N ALA A 14 -23.97 -25.57 14.83
CA ALA A 14 -22.56 -25.35 14.56
C ALA A 14 -22.38 -23.85 14.29
N ASN A 15 -21.56 -23.18 15.11
CA ASN A 15 -21.09 -21.83 14.90
C ASN A 15 -20.33 -21.77 13.56
N LEU A 16 -21.05 -21.47 12.48
CA LEU A 16 -20.45 -21.00 11.25
C LEU A 16 -19.75 -19.67 11.57
N PRO A 17 -18.45 -19.50 11.27
CA PRO A 17 -17.83 -18.19 11.36
C PRO A 17 -18.53 -17.29 10.35
N THR A 18 -19.40 -16.41 10.83
CA THR A 18 -19.97 -15.33 10.04
C THR A 18 -18.81 -14.40 9.71
N LEU A 19 -18.28 -14.52 8.50
CA LEU A 19 -17.44 -13.50 7.88
C LEU A 19 -18.27 -12.22 7.87
N HIS A 20 -18.14 -11.39 8.91
CA HIS A 20 -18.85 -10.12 9.01
C HIS A 20 -18.41 -9.28 7.81
N ALA A 21 -19.30 -9.13 6.83
CA ALA A 21 -19.12 -8.19 5.75
C ALA A 21 -19.11 -6.80 6.40
N GLN A 22 -17.91 -6.21 6.54
CA GLN A 22 -17.73 -4.88 7.08
C GLN A 22 -18.54 -3.89 6.23
N SER A 23 -19.31 -3.02 6.87
CA SER A 23 -20.14 -2.06 6.14
C SER A 23 -19.28 -1.06 5.36
N ASP A 24 -19.80 -0.53 4.25
CA ASP A 24 -19.09 0.50 3.46
C ASP A 24 -18.73 1.73 4.31
N PHE A 25 -19.48 2.02 5.39
CA PHE A 25 -19.20 3.11 6.33
C PHE A 25 -17.99 2.82 7.23
N GLU A 26 -17.92 1.64 7.84
CA GLU A 26 -16.82 1.22 8.69
C GLU A 26 -15.50 1.11 7.92
N VAL A 27 -15.57 0.66 6.65
CA VAL A 27 -14.39 0.64 5.76
C VAL A 27 -13.84 2.04 5.58
N ARG A 28 -14.69 3.06 5.40
CA ARG A 28 -14.25 4.45 5.20
C ARG A 28 -13.62 5.06 6.44
N ILE A 29 -14.20 4.83 7.62
CA ILE A 29 -13.62 5.30 8.89
C ILE A 29 -12.23 4.69 9.05
N THR A 30 -12.13 3.38 8.84
CA THR A 30 -10.86 2.65 8.98
C THR A 30 -9.82 3.10 7.95
N GLN A 31 -10.21 3.28 6.68
CA GLN A 31 -9.35 3.83 5.63
C GLN A 31 -8.82 5.21 6.02
N THR A 32 -9.69 6.10 6.51
CA THR A 32 -9.31 7.48 6.88
C THR A 32 -8.27 7.46 8.00
N ALA A 33 -8.53 6.68 9.06
CA ALA A 33 -7.60 6.51 10.16
C ALA A 33 -6.25 5.94 9.69
N TYR A 34 -6.24 4.91 8.83
CA TYR A 34 -5.00 4.34 8.33
C TYR A 34 -4.23 5.24 7.37
N VAL A 35 -4.91 6.08 6.60
CA VAL A 35 -4.25 7.10 5.77
C VAL A 35 -3.54 8.12 6.68
N GLU A 36 -4.20 8.56 7.74
CA GLU A 36 -3.62 9.48 8.73
C GLU A 36 -2.44 8.83 9.47
N ASP A 37 -2.64 7.63 10.02
CA ASP A 37 -1.60 6.85 10.70
C ASP A 37 -0.36 6.69 9.80
N TYR A 38 -0.55 6.31 8.54
CA TYR A 38 0.56 6.17 7.60
C TYR A 38 1.32 7.48 7.38
N ASN A 39 0.58 8.57 7.18
CA ASN A 39 1.21 9.87 6.91
C ASN A 39 1.99 10.39 8.14
N ASN A 40 1.58 10.02 9.35
CA ASN A 40 2.31 10.29 10.58
C ASN A 40 3.58 9.42 10.74
N LEU A 41 3.67 8.30 10.01
CA LEU A 41 4.86 7.43 10.00
C LEU A 41 5.92 7.86 8.99
N ALA A 42 5.72 8.96 8.26
CA ALA A 42 6.59 9.39 7.18
C ALA A 42 8.06 9.62 7.62
N GLU A 43 8.30 10.02 8.87
CA GLU A 43 9.65 10.23 9.41
C GLU A 43 10.47 8.93 9.55
N TYR A 44 9.80 7.79 9.64
CA TYR A 44 10.44 6.47 9.75
C TYR A 44 10.71 5.82 8.38
N ILE A 45 10.30 6.48 7.30
CA ILE A 45 10.40 5.97 5.93
C ILE A 45 11.66 6.52 5.27
N GLY A 46 12.50 5.62 4.76
CA GLY A 46 13.70 5.97 4.01
C GLY A 46 14.94 5.21 4.47
N ASN A 47 16.08 5.60 3.91
CA ASN A 47 17.39 5.12 4.33
C ASN A 47 18.43 6.21 4.09
N GLU A 48 19.66 5.98 4.53
CA GLU A 48 20.76 6.95 4.47
C GLU A 48 21.18 7.37 3.05
N ASN A 49 20.77 6.65 2.01
CA ASN A 49 21.11 6.94 0.61
C ASN A 49 19.97 7.65 -0.14
N VAL A 50 18.92 8.07 0.58
CA VAL A 50 17.72 8.67 -0.01
C VAL A 50 17.20 9.81 0.86
N THR A 51 17.03 10.99 0.25
CA THR A 51 16.26 12.09 0.84
C THR A 51 14.80 12.00 0.39
N ILE A 52 13.86 11.78 1.32
CA ILE A 52 12.43 11.73 1.03
C ILE A 52 11.83 13.14 1.07
N HIS A 53 11.21 13.57 -0.03
CA HIS A 53 10.48 14.85 -0.13
C HIS A 53 8.97 14.67 0.03
N GLN A 54 8.47 13.49 -0.34
CA GLN A 54 7.09 13.10 -0.19
C GLN A 54 6.99 11.59 -0.11
N ASN A 55 6.25 11.11 0.88
CA ASN A 55 5.78 9.74 0.93
C ASN A 55 4.46 9.74 1.70
N LYS A 56 3.34 9.78 0.98
CA LYS A 56 2.02 9.95 1.60
C LYS A 56 0.93 9.24 0.83
N ILE A 57 -0.12 8.80 1.54
CA ILE A 57 -1.29 8.22 0.92
C ILE A 57 -2.35 9.30 0.71
N GLY A 58 -3.05 9.23 -0.42
CA GLY A 58 -4.17 10.11 -0.73
C GLY A 58 -5.01 9.59 -1.89
N PHE A 59 -5.87 10.45 -2.42
CA PHE A 59 -6.75 10.13 -3.54
C PHE A 59 -6.44 11.01 -4.75
N SER A 60 -6.32 10.40 -5.92
CA SER A 60 -5.99 11.11 -7.17
C SER A 60 -7.23 11.30 -8.03
N LYS A 61 -7.72 12.54 -8.13
CA LYS A 61 -8.82 12.92 -9.04
C LYS A 61 -8.50 12.58 -10.50
N ARG A 62 -7.25 12.78 -10.91
CA ARG A 62 -6.76 12.48 -12.27
C ARG A 62 -6.85 11.00 -12.63
N LEU A 63 -6.88 10.13 -11.63
CA LEU A 63 -6.98 8.68 -11.80
C LEU A 63 -8.38 8.15 -11.43
N GLY A 64 -9.41 9.01 -11.46
CA GLY A 64 -10.78 8.61 -11.10
C GLY A 64 -10.97 8.40 -9.60
N ASN A 65 -10.36 9.25 -8.77
CA ASN A 65 -10.39 9.16 -7.30
C ASN A 65 -9.81 7.86 -6.72
N LYS A 66 -8.89 7.22 -7.44
CA LYS A 66 -8.16 6.05 -6.93
C LYS A 66 -7.28 6.43 -5.73
N MET A 67 -7.22 5.53 -4.76
CA MET A 67 -6.27 5.61 -3.64
C MET A 67 -4.85 5.35 -4.15
N VAL A 68 -3.93 6.22 -3.79
CA VAL A 68 -2.54 6.19 -4.24
C VAL A 68 -1.55 6.45 -3.12
N LEU A 69 -0.41 5.78 -3.16
CA LEU A 69 0.81 6.20 -2.47
C LEU A 69 1.57 7.14 -3.41
N LEU A 70 1.70 8.40 -3.02
CA LEU A 70 2.50 9.41 -3.70
C LEU A 70 3.92 9.39 -3.15
N PHE A 71 4.91 9.37 -4.03
CA PHE A 71 6.31 9.44 -3.64
C PHE A 71 7.06 10.54 -4.41
N ASN A 72 8.01 11.16 -3.72
CA ASN A 72 9.02 12.04 -4.28
C ASN A 72 10.28 11.92 -3.42
N PHE A 73 11.42 11.62 -4.03
CA PHE A 73 12.68 11.48 -3.30
C PHE A 73 13.88 11.78 -4.19
N THR A 74 15.01 12.08 -3.57
CA THR A 74 16.33 12.11 -4.21
C THR A 74 17.10 10.89 -3.75
N ALA A 75 17.55 10.05 -4.68
CA ALA A 75 18.53 9.01 -4.41
C ALA A 75 19.93 9.60 -4.58
N ASP A 76 20.78 9.40 -3.58
CA ASP A 76 22.13 9.97 -3.56
C ASP A 76 22.99 9.40 -4.69
N ARG A 77 22.77 8.12 -5.01
CA ARG A 77 23.50 7.40 -6.05
C ARG A 77 22.62 6.33 -6.73
N VAL A 78 22.59 6.35 -8.06
CA VAL A 78 21.92 5.34 -8.90
C VAL A 78 22.89 4.84 -9.95
N ARG A 79 23.02 3.52 -10.08
CA ARG A 79 23.79 2.89 -11.16
C ARG A 79 22.83 2.33 -12.21
N ASN A 80 23.05 2.63 -13.49
CA ASN A 80 22.27 2.05 -14.57
C ASN A 80 22.80 0.65 -14.96
N SER A 81 22.09 -0.03 -15.87
CA SER A 81 22.47 -1.36 -16.39
C SER A 81 23.85 -1.38 -17.06
N ASP A 82 24.24 -0.26 -17.68
CA ASP A 82 25.51 -0.13 -18.41
C ASP A 82 26.69 0.23 -17.48
N GLY A 83 26.42 0.29 -16.17
CA GLY A 83 27.42 0.54 -15.14
C GLY A 83 27.73 2.02 -14.87
N ARG A 84 27.09 2.97 -15.57
CA ARG A 84 27.20 4.42 -15.31
C ARG A 84 26.52 4.78 -14.00
N THR A 85 27.15 5.69 -13.25
CA THR A 85 26.66 6.15 -11.95
C THR A 85 26.21 7.60 -12.05
N TYR A 86 25.00 7.85 -11.57
CA TYR A 86 24.41 9.17 -11.43
C TYR A 86 24.25 9.50 -9.95
N TYR A 87 24.51 10.74 -9.58
CA TYR A 87 24.33 11.24 -8.21
C TYR A 87 23.10 12.12 -8.13
N ASN A 88 22.49 12.26 -6.95
CA ASN A 88 21.36 13.17 -6.69
C ASN A 88 20.18 13.00 -7.67
N VAL A 89 19.84 11.75 -7.99
CA VAL A 89 18.77 11.43 -8.95
C VAL A 89 17.42 11.59 -8.29
N LYS A 90 16.60 12.49 -8.80
CA LYS A 90 15.24 12.72 -8.28
C LYS A 90 14.26 11.75 -8.93
N ARG A 91 13.31 11.27 -8.15
CA ARG A 91 12.22 10.39 -8.59
C ARG A 91 10.92 10.86 -7.96
N LYS A 92 9.86 10.94 -8.77
CA LYS A 92 8.51 11.22 -8.28
C LYS A 92 7.49 10.34 -9.00
N GLY A 93 6.36 10.07 -8.37
CA GLY A 93 5.37 9.19 -8.97
C GLY A 93 4.28 8.77 -8.01
N HIS A 94 3.58 7.70 -8.40
CA HIS A 94 2.51 7.14 -7.60
C HIS A 94 2.37 5.63 -7.80
N VAL A 95 1.99 4.95 -6.73
CA VAL A 95 1.53 3.56 -6.73
C VAL A 95 0.01 3.58 -6.50
N VAL A 96 -0.75 2.92 -7.36
CA VAL A 96 -2.20 2.73 -7.18
C VAL A 96 -2.42 1.50 -6.33
N PHE A 97 -3.14 1.61 -5.22
CA PHE A 97 -3.34 0.46 -4.31
C PHE A 97 -4.12 -0.69 -4.93
N ALA A 98 -5.03 -0.39 -5.87
CA ALA A 98 -5.76 -1.40 -6.64
C ALA A 98 -4.85 -2.21 -7.58
N ASP A 99 -3.63 -1.73 -7.87
CA ASP A 99 -2.65 -2.39 -8.72
C ASP A 99 -1.59 -3.18 -7.91
N VAL A 100 -1.75 -3.27 -6.60
CA VAL A 100 -0.88 -4.03 -5.69
C VAL A 100 -1.50 -5.41 -5.42
N ASN A 101 -0.80 -6.48 -5.81
CA ASN A 101 -1.24 -7.86 -5.58
C ASN A 101 -1.11 -8.26 -4.10
N ARG A 102 0.07 -8.01 -3.53
CA ARG A 102 0.46 -8.45 -2.19
C ARG A 102 1.35 -7.43 -1.53
N VAL A 103 1.29 -7.35 -0.19
CA VAL A 103 2.24 -6.57 0.61
C VAL A 103 2.89 -7.47 1.64
N TYR A 104 4.22 -7.52 1.68
CA TYR A 104 4.98 -8.35 2.61
C TYR A 104 6.29 -7.69 3.04
N GLU A 105 6.86 -8.18 4.14
CA GLU A 105 8.16 -7.73 4.66
C GLU A 105 9.31 -8.52 4.03
N ASN A 106 10.41 -7.84 3.71
CA ASN A 106 11.67 -8.42 3.29
C ASN A 106 12.83 -7.63 3.92
N GLY A 107 13.32 -8.11 5.07
CA GLY A 107 14.28 -7.39 5.91
C GLY A 107 13.71 -6.05 6.36
N GLU A 108 14.48 -4.97 6.23
CA GLU A 108 14.05 -3.60 6.57
C GLU A 108 13.07 -2.99 5.55
N ARG A 109 12.53 -3.78 4.62
CA ARG A 109 11.70 -3.28 3.52
C ARG A 109 10.31 -3.86 3.57
N ILE A 110 9.34 -3.04 3.19
CA ILE A 110 7.99 -3.43 2.85
C ILE A 110 7.89 -3.43 1.34
N ILE A 111 7.54 -4.58 0.77
CA ILE A 111 7.42 -4.80 -0.66
C ILE A 111 5.95 -4.75 -1.04
N LEU A 112 5.61 -3.87 -1.96
CA LEU A 112 4.33 -3.82 -2.66
C LEU A 112 4.55 -4.55 -3.99
N GLU A 113 4.09 -5.80 -4.04
CA GLU A 113 4.16 -6.63 -5.24
C GLU A 113 3.16 -6.10 -6.26
N MET A 114 3.66 -5.61 -7.39
CA MET A 114 2.83 -4.95 -8.39
C MET A 114 2.21 -5.97 -9.35
N ASN A 115 0.99 -5.69 -9.81
CA ASN A 115 0.41 -6.42 -10.94
C ASN A 115 1.04 -5.97 -12.27
N SER A 116 0.54 -6.48 -13.40
CA SER A 116 1.05 -6.15 -14.74
C SER A 116 0.95 -4.66 -15.13
N ASN A 117 0.13 -3.87 -14.43
CA ASN A 117 -0.01 -2.43 -14.66
C ASN A 117 1.17 -1.65 -14.07
N GLY A 118 1.88 -2.19 -13.08
CA GLY A 118 3.02 -1.53 -12.45
C GLY A 118 2.65 -0.24 -11.72
N TYR A 119 3.63 0.64 -11.54
CA TYR A 119 3.46 1.96 -10.95
C TYR A 119 4.06 3.06 -11.85
N SER A 120 3.59 4.30 -11.69
CA SER A 120 4.06 5.41 -12.50
C SER A 120 5.20 6.16 -11.82
N ASN A 121 6.25 6.51 -12.55
CA ASN A 121 7.32 7.36 -12.08
C ASN A 121 7.87 8.29 -13.16
N GLN A 122 8.49 9.38 -12.73
CA GLN A 122 9.36 10.24 -13.53
C GLN A 122 10.71 10.30 -12.85
N VAL A 123 11.77 10.44 -13.63
CA VAL A 123 13.15 10.53 -13.16
C VAL A 123 13.74 11.84 -13.64
N GLN A 124 14.59 12.45 -12.83
CA GLN A 124 15.43 13.56 -13.24
C GLN A 124 16.84 13.31 -12.72
N VAL A 125 17.80 13.18 -13.63
CA VAL A 125 19.22 13.23 -13.29
C VAL A 125 19.70 14.69 -13.26
N PRO A 126 20.76 15.03 -12.51
CA PRO A 126 21.26 16.40 -12.47
C PRO A 126 21.63 16.92 -13.86
N GLY A 127 21.25 18.17 -14.16
CA GLY A 127 21.52 18.81 -15.44
C GLY A 127 20.55 18.42 -16.56
N GLU A 128 19.60 17.51 -16.31
CA GLU A 128 18.60 17.09 -17.29
C GLU A 128 17.17 17.50 -16.89
N ASN A 129 16.28 17.49 -17.87
CA ASN A 129 14.85 17.66 -17.64
C ASN A 129 14.23 16.40 -17.01
N TRP A 130 13.04 16.54 -16.43
CA TRP A 130 12.25 15.37 -16.05
C TRP A 130 11.93 14.53 -17.26
N THR A 131 12.04 13.21 -17.12
CA THR A 131 11.53 12.27 -18.12
C THR A 131 10.01 12.42 -18.28
N GLU A 132 9.48 11.91 -19.37
CA GLU A 132 8.06 11.55 -19.43
C GLU A 132 7.69 10.57 -18.30
N ILE A 133 6.38 10.40 -18.09
CA ILE A 133 5.90 9.41 -17.13
C ILE A 133 6.21 8.02 -17.68
N ILE A 134 6.94 7.24 -16.89
CA ILE A 134 7.32 5.87 -17.18
C ILE A 134 6.50 4.95 -16.29
N THR A 135 6.06 3.82 -16.83
CA THR A 135 5.48 2.73 -16.06
C THR A 135 6.58 1.75 -15.66
N ASN A 136 6.85 1.63 -14.36
CA ASN A 136 7.74 0.61 -13.85
C ASN A 136 6.93 -0.63 -13.41
N ARG A 137 7.29 -1.79 -13.96
CA ARG A 137 6.63 -3.08 -13.68
C ARG A 137 7.30 -3.87 -12.56
N SER A 138 8.40 -3.37 -11.99
CA SER A 138 9.01 -3.98 -10.80
C SER A 138 8.14 -3.74 -9.56
N ASP A 139 8.38 -4.54 -8.54
CA ASP A 139 7.83 -4.29 -7.20
C ASP A 139 8.28 -2.93 -6.67
N PHE A 140 7.40 -2.29 -5.91
CA PHE A 140 7.72 -1.05 -5.21
C PHE A 140 8.15 -1.37 -3.78
N SER A 141 9.23 -0.76 -3.32
CA SER A 141 9.76 -1.03 -1.97
C SER A 141 9.82 0.24 -1.13
N ILE A 142 9.42 0.13 0.13
CA ILE A 142 9.55 1.17 1.15
C ILE A 142 10.51 0.65 2.21
N THR A 143 11.55 1.42 2.57
CA THR A 143 12.45 1.06 3.67
C THR A 143 11.92 1.65 4.97
N VAL A 144 11.82 0.82 6.01
CA VAL A 144 11.46 1.22 7.39
C VAL A 144 12.35 0.43 8.34
N LYS A 145 13.39 1.08 8.88
CA LYS A 145 14.40 0.42 9.72
C LYS A 145 13.84 -0.01 11.09
N ASP A 146 12.97 0.81 11.67
CA ASP A 146 12.34 0.50 12.95
C ASP A 146 11.33 -0.65 12.80
N ASP A 147 11.54 -1.74 13.54
CA ASP A 147 10.74 -2.96 13.45
C ASP A 147 9.28 -2.77 13.87
N ILE A 148 9.02 -1.93 14.88
CA ILE A 148 7.67 -1.65 15.36
C ILE A 148 6.93 -0.85 14.30
N LYS A 149 7.57 0.21 13.79
CA LYS A 149 6.99 1.05 12.74
C LYS A 149 6.82 0.30 11.43
N ARG A 150 7.74 -0.61 11.10
CA ARG A 150 7.61 -1.48 9.91
C ARG A 150 6.38 -2.38 10.01
N LYS A 151 6.10 -2.97 11.17
CA LYS A 151 4.86 -3.76 11.39
C LYS A 151 3.60 -2.90 11.28
N GLU A 152 3.62 -1.67 11.82
CA GLU A 152 2.50 -0.72 11.68
C GLU A 152 2.23 -0.39 10.21
N VAL A 153 3.28 -0.01 9.46
CA VAL A 153 3.16 0.29 8.02
C VAL A 153 2.68 -0.94 7.23
N LEU A 154 3.21 -2.14 7.51
CA LEU A 154 2.81 -3.38 6.85
C LEU A 154 1.32 -3.67 7.04
N ARG A 155 0.81 -3.49 8.26
CA ARG A 155 -0.61 -3.68 8.60
C ARG A 155 -1.49 -2.69 7.84
N ILE A 156 -1.11 -1.41 7.83
CA ILE A 156 -1.82 -0.34 7.12
C ILE A 156 -1.86 -0.64 5.62
N MET A 157 -0.71 -0.90 5.01
CA MET A 157 -0.59 -1.17 3.57
C MET A 157 -1.42 -2.38 3.14
N ASN A 158 -1.43 -3.45 3.95
CA ASN A 158 -2.24 -4.63 3.67
C ASN A 158 -3.75 -4.34 3.69
N TYR A 159 -4.21 -3.51 4.62
CA TYR A 159 -5.61 -3.12 4.69
C TYR A 159 -6.00 -2.24 3.49
N LEU A 160 -5.22 -1.19 3.21
CA LEU A 160 -5.50 -0.25 2.12
C LEU A 160 -5.43 -0.91 0.75
N ARG A 161 -4.56 -1.90 0.56
CA ARG A 161 -4.57 -2.78 -0.63
C ARG A 161 -5.87 -3.57 -0.74
N ARG A 162 -6.32 -4.20 0.35
CA ARG A 162 -7.55 -5.03 0.36
C ARG A 162 -8.80 -4.20 0.11
N TYR A 163 -8.78 -2.94 0.54
CA TYR A 163 -9.88 -1.99 0.38
C TYR A 163 -9.36 -0.71 -0.31
N PRO A 164 -9.08 -0.72 -1.63
CA PRO A 164 -8.40 0.38 -2.32
C PRO A 164 -9.35 1.44 -2.88
N VAL A 165 -10.67 1.30 -2.66
CA VAL A 165 -11.71 2.13 -3.27
C VAL A 165 -12.33 3.06 -2.24
N TYR A 166 -12.37 4.35 -2.57
CA TYR A 166 -13.31 5.29 -1.98
C TYR A 166 -14.65 5.16 -2.73
N ARG A 167 -15.59 4.36 -2.20
CA ARG A 167 -16.92 4.27 -2.81
C ARG A 167 -17.71 5.52 -2.44
N VAL A 168 -17.83 6.52 -3.31
CA VAL A 168 -18.96 7.44 -3.24
C VAL A 168 -20.09 6.79 -4.02
N LYS A 169 -21.05 6.17 -3.33
CA LYS A 169 -22.40 6.12 -3.86
C LYS A 169 -22.97 7.52 -3.65
N ASN A 170 -23.17 8.24 -4.74
CA ASN A 170 -24.19 9.29 -4.78
C ASN A 170 -25.55 8.59 -4.73
#